data_AF-A0A8C7Z920-F1
#
_entry.id   AF-A0A8C7Z920-F1
#
_cell.length_a   1.000
_cell.length_b   1.000
_cell.length_c   1.000
_cell.angle_alpha   90.00
_cell.angle_beta   90.00
_cell.angle_gamma   90.00
#
_symmetry.space_group_name_H-M   'P 1'
#
loop_
_entity.id
_entity.type
_entity.pdbx_description
1 polymer ?
#
loop_
_entity_poly.entity_id
_entity_poly.type
_entity_poly.pdbx_seq_one_letter_code
_entity_poly.pdbx_strand_id
1 'polypeptide(L)'
;RCWFCLFQERRRALQMEVEKASQPAVSVGLFSLGQWSTAHFDSSQQQQKFLRLMGGFKKGVKTFGGSSGSANMAMGQKEQSQLQQGLLGEFERAQLRRMDFNKRGVGLGFTPASNKKFSIDISARRSVRFDD
;
A
#
# COMPACT_ATOMS: atom_id res chain seq x y z
N ARG A 1 32.59 11.18 52.44
CA ARG A 1 31.16 10.92 52.18
C ARG A 1 30.55 11.74 51.01
N CYS A 2 31.31 12.53 50.24
CA CYS A 2 30.74 13.37 49.17
C CYS A 2 30.86 12.81 47.73
N TRP A 3 31.70 11.79 47.50
CA TRP A 3 31.97 11.33 46.13
C TRP A 3 30.78 10.61 45.48
N PHE A 4 30.01 9.87 46.27
CA PHE A 4 28.82 9.16 45.79
C PHE A 4 27.71 10.13 45.36
N CYS A 5 27.47 11.19 46.14
CA CYS A 5 26.48 12.22 45.81
C CYS A 5 26.89 13.02 44.57
N LEU A 6 28.16 13.42 44.48
CA LEU A 6 28.68 14.14 43.31
C LEU A 6 28.58 13.31 42.02
N PHE A 7 28.86 12.00 42.12
CA PHE A 7 28.74 11.10 40.98
C PHE A 7 27.27 10.86 40.57
N GLN A 8 26.37 10.79 41.55
CA GLN A 8 24.93 10.64 41.31
C GLN A 8 24.33 11.87 40.64
N GLU A 9 24.71 13.08 41.08
CA GLU A 9 24.28 14.33 40.46
C GLU A 9 24.81 14.47 39.03
N ARG A 10 26.09 14.15 38.82
CA ARG A 10 26.69 14.15 37.48
C ARG A 10 26.00 13.15 36.54
N ARG A 11 25.66 11.95 37.04
CA ARG A 11 24.91 10.96 36.27
C ARG A 11 23.50 11.43 35.92
N ARG A 12 22.80 12.09 36.85
CA ARG A 12 21.46 12.66 36.59
C ARG A 12 21.50 13.80 35.58
N ALA A 13 22.50 14.68 35.65
CA ALA A 13 22.69 15.74 34.67
C ALA A 13 22.88 15.19 33.25
N LEU A 14 23.77 14.19 33.10
CA LEU A 14 23.97 13.52 31.82
C LEU A 14 22.72 12.79 31.32
N GLN A 15 21.94 12.17 32.21
CA GLN A 15 20.69 11.51 31.84
C GLN A 15 19.65 12.52 31.32
N MET A 16 19.53 13.69 31.94
CA MET A 16 18.63 14.75 31.47
C MET A 16 19.09 15.35 30.13
N GLU A 17 20.40 15.47 29.91
CA GLU A 17 20.94 15.89 28.61
C GLU A 17 20.64 14.86 27.51
N VAL A 18 20.81 13.56 27.81
CA VAL A 18 20.44 12.47 26.90
C VAL A 18 18.93 12.46 26.65
N GLU A 19 18.11 12.62 27.68
CA GLU A 19 16.66 12.65 27.54
C GLU A 19 16.22 13.84 26.69
N LYS A 20 16.75 15.03 26.95
CA LYS A 20 16.52 16.24 26.16
C LYS A 20 17.00 16.10 24.71
N ALA A 21 18.14 15.47 24.46
CA ALA A 21 18.64 15.19 23.11
C ALA A 21 17.88 14.05 22.41
N SER A 22 17.29 13.15 23.18
CA SER A 22 16.45 12.04 22.69
C SER A 22 15.03 12.47 22.36
N GLN A 23 14.59 13.62 22.88
CA GLN A 23 13.35 14.24 22.44
C GLN A 23 13.46 14.44 20.93
N PRO A 24 12.56 13.83 20.13
CA PRO A 24 12.61 13.99 18.70
C PRO A 24 12.43 15.48 18.44
N ALA A 25 13.47 16.12 17.90
CA ALA A 25 13.34 17.46 17.36
C ALA A 25 12.09 17.43 16.48
N VAL A 26 11.08 18.21 16.85
CA VAL A 26 9.94 18.56 16.01
C VAL A 26 10.50 19.45 14.90
N SER A 27 11.39 18.88 14.09
CA SER A 27 11.79 19.43 12.83
C SER A 27 10.59 19.25 11.93
N VAL A 28 9.89 20.35 11.75
CA VAL A 28 8.89 20.64 10.71
C VAL A 28 9.52 20.57 9.29
N GLY A 29 10.57 19.77 9.14
CA GLY A 29 11.21 19.48 7.87
C GLY A 29 10.62 18.20 7.37
N LEU A 30 9.73 18.33 6.39
CA LEU A 30 9.41 17.39 5.32
C LEU A 30 10.30 16.14 5.38
N PHE A 31 9.99 15.23 6.30
CA PHE A 31 10.60 13.91 6.28
C PHE A 31 10.21 13.35 4.94
N SER A 32 11.18 12.94 4.13
CA SER A 32 10.94 12.21 2.90
C SER A 32 10.37 10.83 3.26
N LEU A 33 9.12 10.82 3.74
CA LEU A 33 8.30 9.65 4.06
C LEU A 33 8.05 8.77 2.82
N GLY A 34 8.63 9.15 1.67
CA GLY A 34 8.53 8.44 0.41
C GLY A 34 7.09 8.05 0.11
N GLN A 35 6.94 6.80 -0.30
CA GLN A 35 5.69 6.11 -0.61
C GLN A 35 4.60 6.22 0.48
N TRP A 36 4.99 6.40 1.75
CA TRP A 36 4.06 6.40 2.89
C TRP A 36 3.61 7.80 3.32
N SER A 37 4.09 8.84 2.66
CA SER A 37 3.71 10.22 2.98
C SER A 37 2.22 10.50 2.76
N THR A 38 1.61 9.79 1.80
CA THR A 38 0.21 9.96 1.41
C THR A 38 -0.75 8.99 2.13
N ALA A 39 -0.23 8.06 2.94
CA ALA A 39 -1.05 7.12 3.69
C ALA A 39 -1.90 7.84 4.76
N HIS A 40 -3.21 7.55 4.78
CA HIS A 40 -4.14 8.14 5.73
C HIS A 40 -4.21 7.33 7.03
N PHE A 41 -4.21 8.01 8.18
CA PHE A 41 -4.35 7.42 9.51
C PHE A 41 -5.29 8.27 10.36
N ASP A 42 -6.09 7.64 11.21
CA ASP A 42 -7.06 8.35 12.06
C ASP A 42 -6.40 9.00 13.30
N SER A 43 -5.19 8.55 13.67
CA SER A 43 -4.42 9.09 14.78
C SER A 43 -2.98 9.40 14.36
N SER A 44 -2.49 10.56 14.77
CA SER A 44 -1.10 10.98 14.57
C SER A 44 -0.11 10.03 15.25
N GLN A 45 -0.47 9.44 16.39
CA GLN A 45 0.35 8.46 17.08
C GLN A 45 0.48 7.16 16.27
N GLN A 46 -0.61 6.72 15.64
CA GLN A 46 -0.63 5.54 14.78
C GLN A 46 0.22 5.76 13.53
N GLN A 47 0.12 6.94 12.91
CA GLN A 47 0.96 7.33 11.79
C GLN A 47 2.44 7.27 12.16
N GLN A 48 2.83 7.88 13.28
CA GLN A 48 4.22 7.86 13.74
C GLN A 48 4.73 6.45 14.04
N LYS A 49 3.89 5.61 14.66
CA LYS A 49 4.21 4.20 14.92
C LYS A 49 4.36 3.41 13.62
N PHE A 50 3.44 3.59 12.68
CA PHE A 50 3.49 2.95 11.36
C PHE A 50 4.77 3.31 10.62
N LEU A 51 5.09 4.60 10.54
CA LEU A 51 6.28 5.08 9.86
C LEU A 51 7.57 4.60 10.54
N ARG A 52 7.56 4.44 11.87
CA ARG A 52 8.67 3.83 12.60
C ARG A 52 8.84 2.35 12.23
N LEU A 53 7.74 1.59 12.13
CA LEU A 53 7.74 0.18 11.72
C LEU A 53 8.19 0.00 10.27
N MET A 54 7.72 0.88 9.37
CA MET A 54 8.05 0.81 7.94
C MET A 54 9.42 1.39 7.58
N GLY A 55 10.24 1.74 8.59
CA GLY A 55 11.58 2.30 8.36
C GLY A 55 11.56 3.68 7.69
N GLY A 56 10.47 4.44 7.84
CA GLY A 56 10.35 5.84 7.40
C GLY A 56 11.11 6.82 8.31
N PHE A 57 11.43 6.41 9.55
CA PHE A 57 12.14 7.22 10.55
C PHE A 57 13.64 6.86 10.72
N LYS A 58 14.28 6.23 9.73
CA LYS A 58 15.71 5.89 9.82
C LYS A 58 16.60 7.14 9.67
N LYS A 59 17.11 7.68 10.79
CA LYS A 59 18.16 8.70 10.83
C LYS A 59 19.42 8.12 10.16
N GLY A 60 19.76 8.58 8.96
CA GLY A 60 21.05 8.28 8.32
C GLY A 60 20.98 7.59 6.95
N VAL A 61 19.82 7.15 6.48
CA VAL A 61 19.71 6.68 5.09
C VAL A 61 19.34 7.87 4.22
N LYS A 62 20.34 8.46 3.55
CA LYS A 62 20.09 9.21 2.31
C LYS A 62 19.24 8.29 1.46
N THR A 63 17.97 8.62 1.27
CA THR A 63 17.11 7.93 0.31
C THR A 63 17.76 8.16 -1.05
N PHE A 64 18.59 7.21 -1.46
CA PHE A 64 19.20 7.17 -2.77
C PHE A 64 18.06 7.32 -3.77
N GLY A 65 18.19 8.29 -4.68
CA GLY A 65 17.12 8.81 -5.51
C GLY A 65 16.18 7.73 -6.03
N GLY A 66 15.02 7.60 -5.40
CA GLY A 66 13.88 6.92 -5.97
C GLY A 66 13.15 7.96 -6.78
N SER A 67 13.27 7.85 -8.10
CA SER A 67 12.58 8.59 -9.17
C SER A 67 11.42 9.49 -8.72
N SER A 68 11.40 10.72 -9.25
CA SER A 68 10.31 11.70 -9.20
C SER A 68 9.04 11.24 -9.92
N GLY A 69 8.66 9.97 -9.77
CA GLY A 69 7.49 9.37 -10.37
C GLY A 69 6.47 9.07 -9.28
N SER A 70 5.30 9.68 -9.41
CA SER A 70 4.04 9.41 -8.70
C SER A 70 3.61 7.92 -8.62
N ALA A 71 4.40 6.98 -9.15
CA ALA A 71 4.03 5.60 -9.41
C ALA A 71 4.00 4.70 -8.16
N ASN A 72 4.67 5.09 -7.07
CA ASN A 72 4.74 4.29 -5.84
C ASN A 72 4.32 5.13 -4.63
N MET A 73 3.13 5.73 -4.65
CA MET A 73 2.54 6.40 -3.48
C MET A 73 1.42 5.55 -2.90
N ALA A 74 1.30 5.52 -1.57
CA ALA A 74 0.14 4.93 -0.91
C ALA A 74 -1.12 5.73 -1.28
N MET A 75 -2.22 5.02 -1.51
CA MET A 75 -3.51 5.63 -1.88
C MET A 75 -4.02 6.53 -0.75
N GLY A 76 -4.51 7.72 -1.11
CA GLY A 76 -5.10 8.64 -0.14
C GLY A 76 -6.53 8.23 0.25
N GLN A 77 -7.09 8.83 1.32
CA GLN A 77 -8.44 8.50 1.82
C GLN A 77 -9.53 8.63 0.75
N LYS A 78 -9.51 9.72 -0.03
CA LYS A 78 -10.51 9.98 -1.07
C LYS A 78 -10.46 8.93 -2.19
N GLU A 79 -9.25 8.59 -2.63
CA GLU A 79 -9.02 7.57 -3.66
C GLU A 79 -9.41 6.18 -3.15
N GLN A 80 -9.10 5.88 -1.88
CA GLN A 80 -9.51 4.64 -1.21
C GLN A 80 -11.04 4.53 -1.17
N SER A 81 -11.75 5.59 -0.76
CA SER A 81 -13.21 5.60 -0.73
C SER A 81 -13.82 5.42 -2.12
N GLN A 82 -13.24 6.07 -3.14
CA GLN A 82 -13.69 5.92 -4.53
C GLN A 82 -13.48 4.48 -5.04
N LEU A 83 -12.32 3.88 -4.76
CA LEU A 83 -12.05 2.49 -5.08
C LEU A 83 -13.03 1.56 -4.37
N GLN A 84 -13.29 1.78 -3.08
CA GLN A 84 -14.22 0.97 -2.30
C GLN A 84 -15.64 1.04 -2.87
N GLN A 85 -16.10 2.23 -3.28
CA GLN A 85 -17.39 2.38 -3.95
C GLN A 85 -17.45 1.60 -5.27
N GLY A 86 -16.38 1.66 -6.08
CA GLY A 86 -16.29 0.89 -7.33
C GLY A 86 -16.32 -0.63 -7.09
N LEU A 87 -15.60 -1.10 -6.07
CA LEU A 87 -15.57 -2.52 -5.69
C LEU A 87 -16.94 -3.03 -5.22
N LEU A 88 -17.69 -2.21 -4.47
CA LEU A 88 -19.06 -2.55 -4.06
C LEU A 88 -19.98 -2.69 -5.28
N GLY A 89 -19.91 -1.76 -6.24
CA GLY A 89 -20.71 -1.85 -7.47
C GLY A 89 -20.37 -3.07 -8.33
N GLU A 90 -19.09 -3.42 -8.46
CA GLU A 90 -18.67 -4.64 -9.17
C GLU A 90 -19.09 -5.91 -8.44
N PHE A 91 -19.06 -5.91 -7.11
CA PHE A 91 -19.56 -7.02 -6.30
C PHE A 91 -21.05 -7.25 -6.55
N GLU A 92 -21.88 -6.21 -6.46
CA GLU A 92 -23.31 -6.30 -6.74
C GLU A 92 -23.58 -6.78 -8.17
N ARG A 93 -22.85 -6.25 -9.16
CA ARG A 93 -22.94 -6.69 -10.55
C ARG A 93 -22.56 -8.16 -10.73
N ALA A 94 -21.56 -8.65 -9.99
CA ALA A 94 -21.19 -10.07 -10.00
C ALA A 94 -22.26 -10.93 -9.32
N GLN A 95 -22.83 -10.47 -8.20
CA GLN A 95 -23.92 -11.17 -7.51
C GLN A 95 -25.17 -11.29 -8.37
N LEU A 96 -25.61 -10.22 -9.03
CA LEU A 96 -26.76 -10.25 -9.95
C LEU A 96 -26.54 -11.26 -11.08
N ARG A 97 -25.34 -11.30 -11.67
CA ARG A 97 -24.97 -12.30 -12.68
C ARG A 97 -24.99 -13.74 -12.16
N ARG A 98 -24.63 -13.97 -10.90
CA ARG A 98 -24.73 -15.30 -10.27
C ARG A 98 -26.18 -15.73 -10.05
N MET A 99 -27.07 -14.79 -9.77
CA MET A 99 -28.50 -15.04 -9.54
C MET A 99 -29.32 -15.10 -10.84
N ASP A 100 -28.80 -14.55 -11.94
CA ASP A 100 -29.37 -14.71 -13.29
C ASP A 100 -29.14 -16.14 -13.83
N PHE A 101 -29.91 -17.10 -13.32
CA PHE A 101 -29.84 -18.51 -13.76
C PHE A 101 -30.15 -18.72 -15.26
N ASN A 102 -30.84 -17.76 -15.90
CA ASN A 102 -31.10 -17.75 -17.34
C ASN A 102 -29.84 -17.50 -18.19
N LYS A 103 -28.75 -17.03 -17.57
CA LYS A 103 -27.46 -16.71 -18.20
C LYS A 103 -26.34 -17.64 -17.69
N ARG A 104 -26.69 -18.84 -17.25
CA ARG A 104 -25.71 -19.82 -16.75
C ARG A 104 -24.74 -20.22 -17.87
N GLY A 105 -23.47 -19.82 -17.76
CA GLY A 105 -22.41 -20.17 -18.72
C GLY A 105 -21.91 -19.02 -19.61
N VAL A 106 -22.54 -17.84 -19.57
CA VAL A 106 -21.92 -16.64 -20.16
C VAL A 106 -20.89 -16.09 -19.19
N GLY A 107 -19.62 -16.36 -19.48
CA GLY A 107 -18.47 -15.86 -18.71
C GLY A 107 -18.31 -14.34 -18.79
N LEU A 108 -17.08 -13.85 -18.62
CA LEU A 108 -16.70 -12.43 -18.60
C LEU A 108 -17.05 -11.64 -19.89
N GLY A 109 -18.33 -11.39 -20.16
CA GLY A 109 -18.80 -10.53 -21.26
C GLY A 109 -19.10 -11.24 -22.58
N PHE A 110 -19.12 -12.57 -22.62
CA PHE A 110 -19.55 -13.28 -23.83
C PHE A 110 -21.09 -13.34 -23.89
N THR A 111 -21.69 -12.72 -24.88
CA THR A 111 -23.12 -12.92 -25.19
C THR A 111 -23.21 -13.70 -26.51
N PRO A 112 -23.62 -14.98 -26.50
CA PRO A 112 -23.77 -15.72 -27.75
C PRO A 112 -24.85 -15.06 -28.60
N ALA A 113 -24.56 -14.84 -29.88
CA ALA A 113 -25.57 -14.41 -30.83
C ALA A 113 -26.65 -15.52 -30.93
N SER A 114 -27.91 -15.15 -30.72
CA SER A 114 -29.10 -16.03 -30.65
C SER A 114 -29.15 -17.13 -31.73
N ASN A 115 -28.54 -16.91 -32.89
CA ASN A 115 -28.77 -17.72 -34.10
C ASN A 115 -27.47 -18.31 -34.69
N LYS A 116 -26.28 -18.04 -34.11
CA LYS A 116 -25.01 -18.54 -34.64
C LYS A 116 -24.47 -19.69 -33.79
N LYS A 117 -24.73 -20.92 -34.24
CA LYS A 117 -24.06 -22.12 -33.76
C LYS A 117 -22.62 -22.09 -34.28
N PHE A 118 -21.63 -21.81 -33.43
CA PHE A 118 -20.24 -21.97 -33.81
C PHE A 118 -19.93 -23.46 -33.89
N SER A 119 -19.49 -23.92 -35.06
CA SER A 119 -18.95 -25.26 -35.24
C SER A 119 -17.43 -25.19 -35.17
N ILE A 120 -16.84 -25.91 -34.23
CA ILE A 120 -15.39 -26.14 -34.21
C ILE A 120 -15.15 -27.32 -35.15
N ASP A 121 -14.54 -27.05 -36.31
CA ASP A 121 -14.07 -28.10 -37.19
C ASP A 121 -12.85 -28.76 -36.54
N ILE A 122 -13.04 -29.97 -36.00
CA ILE A 122 -12.01 -30.77 -35.34
C ILE A 122 -10.90 -31.17 -36.33
N SER A 123 -11.21 -31.20 -37.63
CA SER A 123 -10.25 -31.56 -38.68
C SER A 123 -9.39 -30.37 -39.15
N ALA A 124 -9.81 -29.13 -38.85
CA ALA A 124 -9.08 -27.93 -39.22
C ALA A 124 -7.84 -27.72 -38.33
N ARG A 125 -6.71 -28.30 -38.72
CA ARG A 125 -5.40 -28.06 -38.09
C ARG A 125 -4.68 -26.91 -38.81
N ARG A 126 -4.48 -25.78 -38.12
CA ARG A 126 -3.61 -24.66 -38.53
C ARG A 126 -2.38 -24.53 -37.63
N SER A 127 -1.77 -25.66 -37.25
CA SER A 127 -0.51 -25.68 -36.50
C SER A 127 0.66 -25.72 -37.46
N VAL A 128 1.60 -24.79 -37.34
CA VAL A 128 2.91 -24.88 -37.99
C VAL A 128 3.75 -25.89 -37.19
N ARG A 129 4.31 -26.91 -37.86
CA ARG A 129 5.29 -27.80 -37.25
C ARG A 129 6.67 -27.17 -37.41
N PHE A 130 7.45 -27.19 -36.35
CA PHE A 130 8.88 -26.93 -36.44
C PHE A 130 9.56 -28.28 -36.65
N ASP A 131 10.32 -28.40 -37.74
CA ASP A 131 11.28 -29.50 -37.91
C ASP A 131 12.55 -29.15 -37.12
N ASP A 132 13.20 -30.18 -36.56
CA ASP A 132 14.41 -30.11 -35.71
C ASP A 132 15.64 -29.51 -36.42
#